data_AF-M3ETD2-F1
#
_entry.id   AF-M3ETD2-F1
#
_cell.length_a   1.000
_cell.length_b   1.000
_cell.length_c   1.000
_cell.angle_alpha   90.00
_cell.angle_beta   90.00
_cell.angle_gamma   90.00
#
_symmetry.space_group_name_H-M   'P 1'
#
loop_
_entity.id
_entity.type
_entity.pdbx_description
1 polymer ?
#
loop_
_entity_poly.entity_id
_entity_poly.type
_entity_poly.pdbx_seq_one_letter_code
_entity_poly.pdbx_strand_id
1 'polypeptide(L)'
;MQVSDRFHLWQGLSRRVQDIASTHRGCLPAALPPVSEINSGPVEETTEDAAEATRAGRHARRLFEAVHALTRTGRSHSSVARELGLDRRTVHKYARARSWQEVMRRPPRKPSTLDPYLDYLQQRWDEGQHSAKILHEELQAKGYLGHYQRVKMAVAPLRRGLPLDAPRERPPSPRETARWITTHPARRSLHINDRLPRLLAHCPELRTAHDLVRRFAGMLENRDAVLLPGWLDDLTNSGLTPLAGLAGALREDRHAVAQGIATLYNSGVNEGRITDVKLQKRLMAGRAGVPLLRHRVVLIAHLRRHYADRPTVSPR
;
A
#
# COMPACT_ATOMS: atom_id res chain seq x y z
N MET A 1 5.03 31.30 -27.24
CA MET A 1 6.10 30.46 -26.67
C MET A 1 5.52 29.07 -26.44
N GLN A 2 6.06 28.05 -27.11
CA GLN A 2 5.65 26.65 -26.92
C GLN A 2 6.50 26.05 -25.78
N VAL A 3 5.85 25.38 -24.82
CA VAL A 3 6.48 24.82 -23.62
C VAL A 3 5.96 23.39 -23.44
N SER A 4 6.86 22.41 -23.37
CA SER A 4 6.50 21.01 -23.15
C SER A 4 6.12 20.74 -21.68
N ASP A 5 5.23 19.79 -21.48
CA ASP A 5 4.82 19.36 -20.14
C ASP A 5 5.88 18.52 -19.45
N ARG A 6 6.39 18.98 -18.30
CA ARG A 6 7.37 18.24 -17.49
C ARG A 6 6.84 16.86 -17.07
N PHE A 7 5.54 16.74 -16.80
CA PHE A 7 4.93 15.46 -16.45
C PHE A 7 5.03 14.47 -17.61
N HIS A 8 4.71 14.88 -18.84
CA HIS A 8 4.79 13.99 -20.00
C HIS A 8 6.23 13.64 -20.37
N LEU A 9 7.15 14.59 -20.26
CA LEU A 9 8.59 14.32 -20.44
C LEU A 9 9.07 13.25 -19.45
N TRP A 10 8.72 13.40 -18.18
CA TRP A 10 9.08 12.47 -17.13
C TRP A 10 8.38 11.10 -17.28
N GLN A 11 7.09 11.10 -17.63
CA GLN A 11 6.32 9.88 -17.86
C GLN A 11 6.83 9.11 -19.07
N GLY A 12 7.17 9.81 -20.16
CA GLY A 12 7.78 9.22 -21.35
C GLY A 12 9.08 8.52 -21.02
N LEU A 13 9.98 9.19 -20.30
CA LEU A 13 11.23 8.61 -19.82
C LEU A 13 10.99 7.39 -18.91
N SER A 14 10.08 7.49 -17.94
CA SER A 14 9.73 6.38 -17.06
C SER A 14 9.20 5.16 -17.83
N ARG A 15 8.43 5.36 -18.90
CA ARG A 15 7.91 4.27 -19.74
C ARG A 15 9.05 3.57 -20.47
N ARG A 16 10.02 4.31 -21.02
CA ARG A 16 11.20 3.71 -21.68
C ARG A 16 12.08 2.93 -20.72
N VAL A 17 12.25 3.40 -19.49
CA VAL A 17 12.94 2.61 -18.45
C VAL A 17 12.18 1.31 -18.14
N GLN A 18 10.84 1.35 -18.12
CA GLN A 18 10.04 0.13 -17.94
C GLN A 18 10.20 -0.84 -19.13
N ASP A 19 10.27 -0.32 -20.36
CA ASP A 19 10.51 -1.12 -21.57
C ASP A 19 11.89 -1.82 -21.46
N ILE A 20 12.94 -1.08 -21.09
CA ILE A 20 14.28 -1.63 -20.84
C ILE A 20 14.25 -2.69 -19.73
N ALA A 21 13.64 -2.41 -18.58
CA ALA A 21 13.54 -3.37 -17.48
C ALA A 21 12.73 -4.62 -17.86
N SER A 22 11.84 -4.53 -18.85
CA SER A 22 11.09 -5.67 -19.38
C SER A 22 11.97 -6.53 -20.28
N THR A 23 12.81 -5.92 -21.12
CA THR A 23 13.83 -6.61 -21.93
C THR A 23 14.87 -7.32 -21.04
N HIS A 24 15.33 -6.65 -19.98
CA HIS A 24 16.32 -7.17 -19.03
C HIS A 24 15.68 -7.85 -17.81
N ARG A 25 14.52 -8.50 -17.98
CA ARG A 25 13.79 -9.13 -16.88
C ARG A 25 14.60 -10.20 -16.13
N GLY A 26 15.53 -10.85 -16.83
CA GLY A 26 16.45 -11.84 -16.25
C GLY A 26 17.41 -11.27 -15.20
N CYS A 27 17.67 -9.96 -15.21
CA CYS A 27 18.57 -9.31 -14.26
C CYS A 27 17.87 -8.95 -12.93
N LEU A 28 16.54 -8.85 -12.91
CA LEU A 28 15.78 -8.37 -11.75
C LEU A 28 15.97 -9.21 -10.46
N PRO A 29 16.16 -10.54 -10.52
CA PRO A 29 16.55 -11.36 -9.37
C PRO A 29 17.80 -10.89 -8.63
N ALA A 30 18.77 -10.25 -9.30
CA ALA A 30 19.99 -9.75 -8.66
C ALA A 30 19.75 -8.62 -7.64
N ALA A 31 18.53 -8.06 -7.59
CA ALA A 31 18.14 -7.12 -6.56
C ALA A 31 17.93 -7.79 -5.18
N LEU A 32 17.87 -9.12 -5.08
CA LEU A 32 17.69 -9.83 -3.82
C LEU A 32 19.03 -10.06 -3.10
N PRO A 33 19.05 -10.09 -1.75
CA PRO A 33 20.25 -10.49 -1.04
C PRO A 33 20.59 -11.97 -1.34
N PRO A 34 21.87 -12.35 -1.38
CA PRO A 34 22.25 -13.77 -1.45
C PRO A 34 21.69 -14.48 -0.21
N VAL A 35 21.07 -15.64 -0.41
CA VAL A 35 20.42 -16.40 0.66
C VAL A 35 21.48 -16.81 1.68
N SER A 36 21.46 -16.19 2.87
CA SER A 36 22.16 -16.71 4.04
C SER A 36 21.17 -17.62 4.78
N GLU A 37 21.57 -18.87 4.99
CA GLU A 37 20.82 -19.87 5.74
C GLU A 37 20.60 -19.38 7.17
N ILE A 38 19.36 -19.15 7.57
CA ILE A 38 19.02 -18.84 8.97
C ILE A 38 18.27 -20.05 9.53
N ASN A 39 18.96 -20.75 10.43
CA ASN A 39 18.43 -21.80 11.30
C ASN A 39 17.30 -21.27 12.18
N SER A 40 16.20 -22.02 12.21
CA SER A 40 15.04 -21.80 13.06
C SER A 40 15.25 -22.44 14.43
N GLY A 41 15.13 -21.67 15.51
CA GLY A 41 14.97 -22.19 16.87
C GLY A 41 13.60 -21.79 17.44
N PRO A 42 12.85 -22.68 18.10
CA PRO A 42 11.53 -22.36 18.63
C PRO A 42 11.62 -21.77 20.05
N VAL A 43 10.77 -20.79 20.36
CA VAL A 43 10.53 -20.31 21.72
C VAL A 43 9.03 -20.45 22.00
N GLU A 44 8.70 -21.35 22.92
CA GLU A 44 7.37 -21.44 23.53
C GLU A 44 7.22 -20.35 24.60
N GLU A 45 6.09 -19.66 24.61
CA GLU A 45 5.66 -18.85 25.76
C GLU A 45 4.24 -19.21 26.18
N THR A 46 4.11 -19.51 27.47
CA THR A 46 2.93 -19.91 28.23
C THR A 46 1.86 -18.81 28.30
N THR A 47 0.60 -19.24 28.32
CA THR A 47 -0.61 -18.48 27.98
C THR A 47 -1.23 -17.63 29.10
N GLU A 48 -0.56 -17.46 30.25
CA GLU A 48 -1.22 -16.93 31.45
C GLU A 48 -1.05 -15.41 31.64
N ASP A 49 0.07 -14.80 31.22
CA ASP A 49 0.32 -13.35 31.32
C ASP A 49 -0.10 -12.53 30.08
N ALA A 50 -0.39 -13.19 28.97
CA ALA A 50 -0.64 -12.54 27.68
C ALA A 50 -1.96 -11.75 27.62
N ALA A 51 -2.96 -12.12 28.43
CA ALA A 51 -4.28 -11.48 28.40
C ALA A 51 -4.24 -10.05 28.98
N GLU A 52 -3.44 -9.81 30.02
CA GLU A 52 -3.28 -8.50 30.68
C GLU A 52 -2.48 -7.50 29.81
N ALA A 53 -1.57 -8.03 28.99
CA ALA A 53 -0.80 -7.27 28.00
C ALA A 53 -1.63 -6.73 26.81
N THR A 54 -2.88 -7.19 26.61
CA THR A 54 -3.73 -6.67 25.51
C THR A 54 -4.51 -5.40 25.88
N ARG A 55 -4.72 -4.52 24.89
CA ARG A 55 -5.51 -3.29 25.02
C ARG A 55 -6.94 -3.55 25.54
N ALA A 56 -7.53 -4.69 25.17
CA ALA A 56 -8.87 -5.09 25.61
C ALA A 56 -8.90 -5.51 27.09
N GLY A 57 -7.89 -6.26 27.56
CA GLY A 57 -7.74 -6.63 28.97
C GLY A 57 -7.59 -5.40 29.87
N ARG A 58 -6.69 -4.47 29.51
CA ARG A 58 -6.53 -3.20 30.23
C ARG A 58 -7.81 -2.37 30.28
N HIS A 59 -8.57 -2.33 29.19
CA HIS A 59 -9.83 -1.59 29.14
C HIS A 59 -10.91 -2.24 30.02
N ALA A 60 -11.07 -3.57 29.96
CA ALA A 60 -12.00 -4.31 30.79
C ALA A 60 -11.68 -4.15 32.29
N ARG A 61 -10.40 -4.20 32.67
CA ARG A 61 -9.96 -3.96 34.04
C ARG A 61 -10.32 -2.55 34.55
N ARG A 62 -10.03 -1.52 33.76
CA ARG A 62 -10.39 -0.12 34.10
C ARG A 62 -11.90 0.06 34.29
N LEU A 63 -12.71 -0.54 33.41
CA LEU A 63 -14.17 -0.49 33.53
C LEU A 63 -14.66 -1.24 34.77
N PHE A 64 -14.06 -2.39 35.07
CA PHE A 64 -14.38 -3.18 36.26
C PHE A 64 -14.08 -2.39 37.54
N GLU A 65 -12.87 -1.83 37.66
CA GLU A 65 -12.46 -1.02 38.82
C GLU A 65 -13.35 0.22 38.99
N ALA A 66 -13.65 0.94 37.90
CA ALA A 66 -14.52 2.12 37.94
C ALA A 66 -15.96 1.79 38.36
N VAL A 67 -16.54 0.70 37.82
CA VAL A 67 -17.88 0.25 38.20
C VAL A 67 -17.91 -0.17 39.66
N HIS A 68 -16.94 -0.98 40.13
CA HIS A 68 -16.87 -1.44 41.52
C HIS A 68 -16.58 -0.32 42.53
N ALA A 69 -15.80 0.70 42.15
CA ALA A 69 -15.60 1.87 42.99
C ALA A 69 -16.92 2.62 43.24
N LEU A 70 -17.73 2.81 42.20
CA LEU A 70 -19.00 3.54 42.30
C LEU A 70 -20.14 2.71 42.90
N THR A 71 -20.21 1.40 42.65
CA THR A 71 -21.26 0.55 43.23
C THR A 71 -21.05 0.32 44.73
N ARG A 72 -19.80 0.29 45.23
CA ARG A 72 -19.52 0.22 46.68
C ARG A 72 -20.01 1.44 47.47
N THR A 73 -20.22 2.57 46.81
CA THR A 73 -20.78 3.78 47.46
C THR A 73 -22.31 3.74 47.62
N GLY A 74 -22.96 2.61 47.32
CA GLY A 74 -24.41 2.41 47.48
C GLY A 74 -25.25 3.04 46.37
N ARG A 75 -24.62 3.53 45.30
CA ARG A 75 -25.30 4.20 44.19
C ARG A 75 -25.98 3.19 43.26
N SER A 76 -27.16 3.54 42.77
CA SER A 76 -27.91 2.69 41.84
C SER A 76 -27.16 2.50 40.50
N HIS A 77 -27.30 1.32 39.88
CA HIS A 77 -26.65 1.01 38.60
C HIS A 77 -27.01 2.01 37.49
N SER A 78 -28.20 2.62 37.53
CA SER A 78 -28.63 3.66 36.58
C SER A 78 -27.88 4.98 36.77
N SER A 79 -27.48 5.31 38.00
CA SER A 79 -26.65 6.48 38.33
C SER A 79 -25.22 6.27 37.86
N VAL A 80 -24.65 5.09 38.15
CA VAL A 80 -23.31 4.69 37.71
C VAL A 80 -23.19 4.67 36.18
N ALA A 81 -24.22 4.20 35.48
CA ALA A 81 -24.30 4.20 34.01
C ALA A 81 -24.21 5.61 33.42
N ARG A 82 -24.96 6.57 33.99
CA ARG A 82 -24.94 7.98 33.54
C ARG A 82 -23.60 8.65 33.78
N GLU A 83 -22.93 8.35 34.89
CA GLU A 83 -21.64 8.95 35.23
C GLU A 83 -20.49 8.40 34.39
N LEU A 84 -20.45 7.09 34.16
CA LEU A 84 -19.39 6.46 33.36
C LEU A 84 -19.66 6.51 31.84
N GLY A 85 -20.82 7.02 31.42
CA GLY A 85 -21.24 7.01 30.02
C GLY A 85 -21.43 5.60 29.44
N LEU A 86 -21.82 4.65 30.28
CA LEU A 86 -21.96 3.23 29.93
C LEU A 86 -23.43 2.81 29.85
N ASP A 87 -23.73 1.79 29.05
CA ASP A 87 -25.06 1.17 29.06
C ASP A 87 -25.36 0.47 30.40
N ARG A 88 -26.61 0.53 30.86
CA ARG A 88 -27.06 -0.04 32.15
C ARG A 88 -26.80 -1.55 32.23
N ARG A 89 -26.93 -2.30 31.13
CA ARG A 89 -26.64 -3.75 31.10
C ARG A 89 -25.14 -4.01 31.23
N THR A 90 -24.30 -3.11 30.71
CA THR A 90 -22.84 -3.19 30.86
C THR A 90 -22.46 -2.98 32.32
N VAL A 91 -22.95 -1.92 32.96
CA VAL A 91 -22.74 -1.70 34.41
C VAL A 91 -23.19 -2.89 35.23
N HIS A 92 -24.37 -3.43 34.93
CA HIS A 92 -24.90 -4.62 35.62
C HIS A 92 -24.03 -5.87 35.43
N LYS A 93 -23.49 -6.08 34.23
CA LYS A 93 -22.57 -7.19 33.91
C LYS A 93 -21.27 -7.07 34.71
N TYR A 94 -20.67 -5.87 34.76
CA TYR A 94 -19.41 -5.63 35.48
C TYR A 94 -19.59 -5.65 37.00
N ALA A 95 -20.70 -5.13 37.52
CA ALA A 95 -20.99 -5.11 38.96
C ALA A 95 -21.22 -6.51 39.56
N ARG A 96 -21.73 -7.47 38.75
CA ARG A 96 -21.95 -8.86 39.18
C ARG A 96 -20.75 -9.76 39.02
N ALA A 97 -19.80 -9.39 38.16
CA ALA A 97 -18.59 -10.16 37.97
C ALA A 97 -17.70 -10.09 39.21
N ARG A 98 -17.12 -11.22 39.60
CA ARG A 98 -16.17 -11.31 40.72
C ARG A 98 -14.78 -10.83 40.33
N SER A 99 -14.48 -10.86 39.03
CA SER A 99 -13.23 -10.36 38.48
C SER A 99 -13.43 -9.82 37.07
N TRP A 100 -12.50 -8.97 36.61
CA TRP A 100 -12.55 -8.42 35.26
C TRP A 100 -12.41 -9.52 34.17
N GLN A 101 -11.72 -10.62 34.49
CA GLN A 101 -11.55 -11.76 33.58
C GLN A 101 -12.87 -12.48 33.30
N GLU A 102 -13.78 -12.57 34.27
CA GLU A 102 -15.09 -13.20 34.13
C GLU A 102 -15.95 -12.48 33.07
N VAL A 103 -15.83 -11.15 32.97
CA VAL A 103 -16.52 -10.34 31.96
C VAL A 103 -15.99 -10.59 30.55
N MET A 104 -14.71 -10.99 30.44
CA MET A 104 -14.02 -11.27 29.18
C MET A 104 -14.20 -12.71 28.68
N ARG A 105 -14.62 -13.64 29.54
CA ARG A 105 -14.89 -15.03 29.14
C ARG A 105 -15.96 -15.05 28.05
N ARG A 106 -15.61 -15.59 26.88
CA ARG A 106 -16.57 -15.83 25.80
C ARG A 106 -17.40 -17.06 26.15
N PRO A 107 -18.71 -17.07 25.84
CA PRO A 107 -19.51 -18.27 25.98
C PRO A 107 -18.91 -19.42 25.16
N PRO A 108 -19.08 -20.68 25.59
CA PRO A 108 -18.54 -21.85 24.89
C PRO A 108 -19.03 -21.85 23.44
N ARG A 109 -18.11 -22.13 22.52
CA ARG A 109 -18.40 -22.11 21.09
C ARG A 109 -19.35 -23.25 20.75
N LYS A 110 -20.33 -23.01 19.88
CA LYS A 110 -21.17 -24.07 19.32
C LYS A 110 -20.32 -25.02 18.47
N PRO A 111 -20.63 -26.33 18.45
CA PRO A 111 -19.94 -27.29 17.59
C PRO A 111 -19.97 -26.82 16.14
N SER A 112 -18.83 -26.85 15.46
CA SER A 112 -18.70 -26.55 14.04
C SER A 112 -18.46 -27.83 13.26
N THR A 113 -18.87 -27.83 12.00
CA THR A 113 -18.60 -28.88 11.02
C THR A 113 -17.11 -29.16 10.78
N LEU A 114 -16.24 -28.27 11.26
CA LEU A 114 -14.78 -28.41 11.21
C LEU A 114 -14.21 -29.17 12.42
N ASP A 115 -14.98 -29.32 13.50
CA ASP A 115 -14.49 -29.87 14.77
C ASP A 115 -13.97 -31.32 14.64
N PRO A 116 -14.61 -32.21 13.86
CA PRO A 116 -14.09 -33.56 13.62
C PRO A 116 -12.74 -33.60 12.88
N TYR A 117 -12.32 -32.48 12.29
CA TYR A 117 -11.14 -32.38 11.44
C TYR A 117 -10.00 -31.58 12.09
N LEU A 118 -10.17 -31.10 13.33
CA LEU A 118 -9.17 -30.27 14.01
C LEU A 118 -7.89 -31.05 14.33
N ASP A 119 -8.03 -32.30 14.79
CA ASP A 119 -6.87 -33.15 15.09
C ASP A 119 -6.04 -33.45 13.83
N TYR A 120 -6.73 -33.70 12.70
CA TYR A 120 -6.07 -33.87 11.41
C TYR A 120 -5.34 -32.60 10.96
N LEU A 121 -5.95 -31.43 11.14
CA LEU A 121 -5.32 -30.15 10.83
C LEU A 121 -4.07 -29.91 11.69
N GLN A 122 -4.12 -30.26 12.99
CA GLN A 122 -2.97 -30.14 13.89
C GLN A 122 -1.85 -31.10 13.48
N GLN A 123 -2.17 -32.36 13.21
CA GLN A 123 -1.19 -33.35 12.75
C GLN A 123 -0.48 -32.87 11.47
N ARG A 124 -1.23 -32.44 10.45
CA ARG A 124 -0.64 -31.96 9.18
C ARG A 124 0.15 -30.67 9.36
N TRP A 125 -0.23 -29.86 10.35
CA TRP A 125 0.51 -28.67 10.74
C TRP A 125 1.87 -29.05 11.32
N ASP A 126 1.91 -30.02 12.24
CA ASP A 126 3.13 -30.50 12.88
C ASP A 126 4.05 -31.26 11.90
N GLU A 127 3.47 -31.89 10.86
CA GLU A 127 4.19 -32.46 9.71
C GLU A 127 4.73 -31.39 8.74
N GLY A 128 4.57 -30.10 9.05
CA GLY A 128 5.17 -28.97 8.33
C GLY A 128 4.30 -28.36 7.23
N GLN A 129 3.03 -28.78 7.11
CA GLN A 129 2.15 -28.29 6.05
C GLN A 129 1.33 -27.06 6.47
N HIS A 130 1.92 -25.87 6.31
CA HIS A 130 1.33 -24.61 6.79
C HIS A 130 0.35 -23.92 5.80
N SER A 131 0.17 -24.49 4.61
CA SER A 131 -0.70 -23.94 3.57
C SER A 131 -2.18 -24.28 3.82
N ALA A 132 -2.95 -23.29 4.27
CA ALA A 132 -4.40 -23.44 4.49
C ALA A 132 -5.17 -23.88 3.24
N LYS A 133 -4.65 -23.61 2.04
CA LYS A 133 -5.27 -24.04 0.78
C LYS A 133 -5.12 -25.56 0.59
N ILE A 134 -3.90 -26.06 0.76
CA ILE A 134 -3.60 -27.50 0.67
C ILE A 134 -4.39 -28.26 1.75
N LEU A 135 -4.38 -27.77 2.99
CA LEU A 135 -5.16 -28.36 4.08
C LEU A 135 -6.67 -28.39 3.78
N HIS A 136 -7.22 -27.36 3.12
CA HIS A 136 -8.62 -27.36 2.73
C HIS A 136 -8.92 -28.39 1.63
N GLU A 137 -8.06 -28.53 0.62
CA GLU A 137 -8.19 -29.53 -0.43
C GLU A 137 -8.10 -30.96 0.14
N GLU A 138 -7.17 -31.20 1.06
CA GLU A 138 -7.05 -32.47 1.81
C GLU A 138 -8.31 -32.77 2.64
N LEU A 139 -8.88 -31.76 3.30
CA LEU A 139 -10.12 -31.91 4.05
C LEU A 139 -11.32 -32.21 3.13
N GLN A 140 -11.41 -31.55 1.97
CA GLN A 140 -12.47 -31.83 0.99
C GLN A 140 -12.40 -33.28 0.50
N ALA A 141 -11.20 -33.80 0.24
CA ALA A 141 -11.00 -35.20 -0.11
C ALA A 141 -11.44 -36.17 1.01
N LYS A 142 -11.40 -35.73 2.27
CA LYS A 142 -11.85 -36.48 3.46
C LYS A 142 -13.33 -36.21 3.82
N GLY A 143 -14.09 -35.59 2.92
CA GLY A 143 -15.53 -35.39 3.07
C GLY A 143 -15.94 -34.08 3.77
N TYR A 144 -15.02 -33.14 3.99
CA TYR A 144 -15.37 -31.84 4.54
C TYR A 144 -16.09 -30.96 3.50
N LEU A 145 -17.33 -30.59 3.80
CA LEU A 145 -18.18 -29.75 2.94
C LEU A 145 -18.19 -28.26 3.33
N GLY A 146 -17.40 -27.86 4.32
CA GLY A 146 -17.38 -26.48 4.81
C GLY A 146 -16.49 -25.56 4.00
N HIS A 147 -16.59 -24.25 4.25
CA HIS A 147 -15.86 -23.24 3.48
C HIS A 147 -14.38 -23.13 3.89
N TYR A 148 -13.48 -22.94 2.92
CA TYR A 148 -12.06 -22.56 3.08
C TYR A 148 -11.77 -21.56 4.20
N GLN A 149 -12.60 -20.52 4.37
CA GLN A 149 -12.39 -19.49 5.38
C GLN A 149 -12.41 -20.07 6.80
N ARG A 150 -13.19 -21.13 7.07
CA ARG A 150 -13.19 -21.81 8.38
C ARG A 150 -11.87 -22.52 8.65
N VAL A 151 -11.33 -23.22 7.66
CA VAL A 151 -10.01 -23.86 7.74
C VAL A 151 -8.93 -22.80 7.96
N LYS A 152 -8.95 -21.73 7.15
CA LYS A 152 -8.02 -20.59 7.29
C LYS A 152 -8.06 -19.98 8.68
N MET A 153 -9.25 -19.81 9.27
CA MET A 153 -9.40 -19.28 10.63
C MET A 153 -8.96 -20.27 11.71
N ALA A 154 -9.15 -21.58 11.50
CA ALA A 154 -8.72 -22.61 12.45
C ALA A 154 -7.20 -22.76 12.53
N VAL A 155 -6.50 -22.59 11.41
CA VAL A 155 -5.03 -22.64 11.37
C VAL A 155 -4.37 -21.29 11.67
N ALA A 156 -5.14 -20.19 11.71
CA ALA A 156 -4.59 -18.86 11.98
C ALA A 156 -3.97 -18.70 13.39
N PRO A 157 -4.54 -19.28 14.48
CA PRO A 157 -3.88 -19.34 15.78
C PRO A 157 -2.55 -20.10 15.74
N LEU A 158 -2.48 -21.22 15.01
CA LEU A 158 -1.27 -22.05 14.88
C LEU A 158 -0.11 -21.30 14.21
N ARG A 159 -0.42 -20.27 13.41
CA ARG A 159 0.59 -19.36 12.83
C ARG A 159 1.15 -18.33 13.79
N ARG A 160 0.50 -18.06 14.94
CA ARG A 160 0.88 -16.93 15.81
C ARG A 160 2.20 -17.15 16.56
N GLY A 161 2.70 -18.39 16.63
CA GLY A 161 3.98 -18.75 17.26
C GLY A 161 5.07 -19.20 16.29
N LEU A 162 4.76 -19.30 14.99
CA LEU A 162 5.80 -19.53 13.99
C LEU A 162 6.52 -18.20 13.72
N PRO A 163 7.85 -18.20 13.50
CA PRO A 163 8.49 -17.09 12.84
C PRO A 163 7.64 -16.78 11.61
N LEU A 164 7.14 -15.54 11.49
CA LEU A 164 6.53 -15.11 10.25
C LEU A 164 7.56 -15.47 9.18
N ASP A 165 7.20 -16.35 8.23
CA ASP A 165 8.00 -16.59 7.02
C ASP A 165 8.44 -15.19 6.58
N ALA A 166 9.74 -14.88 6.75
CA ALA A 166 10.25 -13.55 6.46
C ALA A 166 9.71 -13.22 5.06
N PRO A 167 9.01 -12.08 4.87
CA PRO A 167 8.25 -11.85 3.65
C PRO A 167 9.13 -12.19 2.46
N ARG A 168 8.86 -13.33 1.78
CA ARG A 168 9.78 -13.87 0.77
C ARG A 168 10.05 -12.75 -0.21
N GLU A 169 11.26 -12.19 -0.16
CA GLU A 169 11.56 -10.99 -0.91
C GLU A 169 11.49 -11.37 -2.39
N ARG A 170 10.56 -10.74 -3.11
CA ARG A 170 10.40 -10.98 -4.54
C ARG A 170 11.30 -10.04 -5.32
N PRO A 171 11.83 -10.47 -6.47
CA PRO A 171 12.48 -9.54 -7.39
C PRO A 171 11.51 -8.43 -7.78
N PRO A 172 11.98 -7.20 -7.99
CA PRO A 172 11.13 -6.12 -8.48
C PRO A 172 10.55 -6.50 -9.85
N SER A 173 9.32 -6.09 -10.11
CA SER A 173 8.79 -6.09 -11.47
C SER A 173 9.47 -5.02 -12.34
N PRO A 174 9.37 -5.10 -13.68
CA PRO A 174 9.88 -4.04 -14.57
C PRO A 174 9.32 -2.65 -14.25
N ARG A 175 8.03 -2.59 -13.88
CA ARG A 175 7.36 -1.36 -13.48
C ARG A 175 7.89 -0.81 -12.15
N GLU A 176 8.15 -1.68 -11.18
CA GLU A 176 8.78 -1.27 -9.91
C GLU A 176 10.21 -0.80 -10.13
N THR A 177 10.97 -1.47 -10.98
CA THR A 177 12.34 -1.08 -11.35
C THR A 177 12.37 0.32 -11.98
N ALA A 178 11.48 0.58 -12.94
CA ALA A 178 11.33 1.90 -13.54
C ALA A 178 10.96 2.96 -12.50
N ARG A 179 10.06 2.63 -11.57
CA ARG A 179 9.70 3.50 -10.46
C ARG A 179 10.90 3.76 -9.54
N TRP A 180 11.70 2.76 -9.22
CA TRP A 180 12.90 2.92 -8.37
C TRP A 180 13.90 3.87 -9.03
N ILE A 181 14.22 3.63 -10.31
CA ILE A 181 15.15 4.45 -11.09
C ILE A 181 14.68 5.90 -11.20
N THR A 182 13.39 6.12 -11.42
CA THR A 182 12.83 7.48 -11.56
C THR A 182 12.59 8.17 -10.22
N THR A 183 12.31 7.46 -9.14
CA THR A 183 12.10 8.09 -7.82
C THR A 183 13.37 8.81 -7.34
N HIS A 184 13.23 10.05 -6.88
CA HIS A 184 14.33 10.83 -6.29
C HIS A 184 14.95 10.08 -5.09
N PRO A 185 16.29 10.01 -4.96
CA PRO A 185 16.97 9.22 -3.92
C PRO A 185 16.46 9.48 -2.50
N ALA A 186 16.26 10.76 -2.14
CA ALA A 186 15.76 11.14 -0.81
C ALA A 186 14.31 10.68 -0.52
N ARG A 187 13.56 10.22 -1.53
CA ARG A 187 12.18 9.71 -1.39
C ARG A 187 12.09 8.18 -1.48
N ARG A 188 13.22 7.49 -1.67
CA ARG A 188 13.27 6.02 -1.71
C ARG A 188 13.30 5.48 -0.27
N SER A 189 12.66 4.34 -0.04
CA SER A 189 12.80 3.63 1.25
C SER A 189 14.20 3.02 1.39
N LEU A 190 14.61 2.74 2.62
CA LEU A 190 15.89 2.07 2.91
C LEU A 190 16.04 0.77 2.11
N HIS A 191 14.96 -0.01 2.00
CA HIS A 191 14.91 -1.23 1.19
C HIS A 191 15.30 -1.02 -0.28
N ILE A 192 14.80 0.05 -0.90
CA ILE A 192 15.10 0.35 -2.30
C ILE A 192 16.54 0.84 -2.43
N ASN A 193 17.02 1.62 -1.48
CA ASN A 193 18.39 2.14 -1.47
C ASN A 193 19.45 1.04 -1.32
N ASP A 194 19.11 -0.06 -0.66
CA ASP A 194 19.97 -1.24 -0.53
C ASP A 194 19.94 -2.14 -1.79
N ARG A 195 18.76 -2.34 -2.39
CA ARG A 195 18.57 -3.27 -3.50
C ARG A 195 18.94 -2.72 -4.87
N LEU A 196 18.64 -1.45 -5.13
CA LEU A 196 18.89 -0.85 -6.45
C LEU A 196 20.38 -0.86 -6.84
N PRO A 197 21.35 -0.52 -5.97
CA PRO A 197 22.76 -0.59 -6.31
C PRO A 197 23.22 -1.97 -6.78
N ARG A 198 22.73 -3.06 -6.15
CA ARG A 198 23.04 -4.44 -6.57
C ARG A 198 22.53 -4.72 -7.98
N LEU A 199 21.30 -4.31 -8.27
CA LEU A 199 20.71 -4.46 -9.60
C LEU A 199 21.52 -3.69 -10.65
N LEU A 200 21.92 -2.45 -10.36
CA LEU A 200 22.74 -1.65 -11.28
C LEU A 200 24.17 -2.18 -11.42
N ALA A 201 24.72 -2.86 -10.41
CA ALA A 201 26.02 -3.55 -10.51
C ALA A 201 25.94 -4.78 -11.41
N HIS A 202 24.82 -5.48 -11.39
CA HIS A 202 24.61 -6.68 -12.19
C HIS A 202 24.19 -6.40 -13.64
N CYS A 203 23.44 -5.32 -13.90
CA CYS A 203 22.93 -4.98 -15.24
C CYS A 203 23.42 -3.60 -15.70
N PRO A 204 24.42 -3.55 -16.60
CA PRO A 204 24.96 -2.32 -17.17
C PRO A 204 23.90 -1.48 -17.91
N GLU A 205 22.94 -2.11 -18.58
CA GLU A 205 21.90 -1.42 -19.35
C GLU A 205 20.96 -0.62 -18.42
N LEU A 206 20.58 -1.21 -17.29
CA LEU A 206 19.79 -0.52 -16.27
C LEU A 206 20.59 0.59 -15.57
N ARG A 207 21.91 0.42 -15.42
CA ARG A 207 22.82 1.47 -14.94
C ARG A 207 22.86 2.65 -15.90
N THR A 208 23.10 2.41 -17.18
CA THR A 208 23.10 3.46 -18.22
C THR A 208 21.76 4.20 -18.23
N ALA A 209 20.64 3.49 -18.18
CA ALA A 209 19.31 4.09 -18.08
C ALA A 209 19.15 4.92 -16.80
N HIS A 210 19.64 4.44 -15.66
CA HIS A 210 19.61 5.16 -14.40
C HIS A 210 20.38 6.48 -14.47
N ASP A 211 21.58 6.47 -15.03
CA ASP A 211 22.45 7.64 -15.08
C ASP A 211 21.90 8.71 -16.03
N LEU A 212 21.33 8.30 -17.16
CA LEU A 212 20.61 9.19 -18.09
C LEU A 212 19.38 9.82 -17.42
N VAL A 213 18.63 9.05 -16.62
CA VAL A 213 17.50 9.57 -15.84
C VAL A 213 17.96 10.57 -14.77
N ARG A 214 19.09 10.31 -14.09
CA ARG A 214 19.63 11.23 -13.08
C ARG A 214 20.08 12.54 -13.70
N ARG A 215 20.75 12.52 -14.85
CA ARG A 215 21.14 13.73 -15.58
C ARG A 215 19.93 14.56 -16.01
N PHE A 216 18.87 13.92 -16.51
CA PHE A 216 17.63 14.62 -16.85
C PHE A 216 16.92 15.21 -15.61
N ALA A 217 16.89 14.47 -14.50
CA ALA A 217 16.36 14.99 -13.24
C ALA A 217 17.13 16.23 -12.77
N GLY A 218 18.46 16.21 -12.85
CA GLY A 218 19.30 17.37 -12.54
C GLY A 218 18.99 18.60 -13.40
N MET A 219 18.76 18.42 -14.70
CA MET A 219 18.32 19.52 -15.58
C MET A 219 16.97 20.11 -15.12
N LEU A 220 16.00 19.26 -14.73
CA LEU A 220 14.70 19.73 -14.23
C LEU A 220 14.77 20.43 -12.87
N GLU A 221 15.61 19.93 -11.96
CA GLU A 221 15.80 20.49 -10.62
C GLU A 221 16.52 21.84 -10.68
N ASN A 222 17.57 21.94 -11.49
CA ASN A 222 18.33 23.17 -11.69
C ASN A 222 17.65 24.14 -12.66
N ARG A 223 16.62 23.68 -13.39
CA ARG A 223 15.96 24.41 -14.49
C ARG A 223 16.96 24.91 -15.52
N ASP A 224 17.90 24.04 -15.86
CA ASP A 224 18.97 24.32 -16.81
C ASP A 224 18.90 23.35 -17.99
N ALA A 225 18.66 23.90 -19.18
CA ALA A 225 18.55 23.15 -20.42
C ALA A 225 19.85 23.15 -21.25
N VAL A 226 20.95 23.75 -20.76
CA VAL A 226 22.23 23.83 -21.49
C VAL A 226 22.75 22.45 -21.89
N LEU A 227 22.58 21.46 -21.01
CA LEU A 227 23.05 20.09 -21.25
C LEU A 227 22.08 19.24 -22.09
N LEU A 228 20.92 19.78 -22.50
CA LEU A 228 19.89 19.03 -23.21
C LEU A 228 20.38 18.44 -24.54
N PRO A 229 21.08 19.18 -25.43
CA PRO A 229 21.54 18.64 -26.71
C PRO A 229 22.46 17.43 -26.52
N GLY A 230 23.50 17.57 -25.68
CA GLY A 230 24.42 16.47 -25.39
C GLY A 230 23.73 15.28 -24.73
N TRP A 231 22.76 15.52 -23.85
CA TRP A 231 21.96 14.44 -23.26
C TRP A 231 21.11 13.68 -24.29
N LEU A 232 20.59 14.35 -25.33
CA LEU A 232 19.88 13.69 -26.43
C LEU A 232 20.81 12.85 -27.30
N ASP A 233 22.05 13.29 -27.49
CA ASP A 233 23.08 12.51 -28.17
C ASP A 233 23.45 11.27 -27.36
N ASP A 234 23.62 11.41 -26.05
CA ASP A 234 23.89 10.28 -25.14
C ASP A 234 22.74 9.26 -25.14
N LEU A 235 21.47 9.70 -25.17
CA LEU A 235 20.32 8.79 -25.33
C LEU A 235 20.34 8.03 -26.65
N THR A 236 20.80 8.67 -27.73
CA THR A 236 20.89 8.05 -29.06
C THR A 236 21.99 7.00 -29.09
N ASN A 237 23.12 7.30 -28.46
CA ASN A 237 24.33 6.48 -28.45
C ASN A 237 24.37 5.48 -27.29
N SER A 238 23.34 5.42 -26.44
CA SER A 238 23.34 4.57 -25.24
C SER A 238 23.25 3.07 -25.53
N GLY A 239 23.02 2.67 -26.79
CA GLY A 239 22.73 1.29 -27.17
C GLY A 239 21.36 0.78 -26.71
N LEU A 240 20.49 1.65 -26.20
CA LEU A 240 19.16 1.29 -25.68
C LEU A 240 18.07 1.81 -26.62
N THR A 241 17.54 0.94 -27.48
CA THR A 241 16.53 1.29 -28.50
C THR A 241 15.35 2.11 -27.95
N PRO A 242 14.75 1.80 -26.78
CA PRO A 242 13.66 2.61 -26.23
C PRO A 242 14.06 4.07 -25.93
N LEU A 243 15.31 4.32 -25.53
CA LEU A 243 15.84 5.66 -25.25
C LEU A 243 16.27 6.39 -26.51
N ALA A 244 16.86 5.69 -27.49
CA ALA A 244 17.19 6.26 -28.79
C ALA A 244 15.91 6.77 -29.51
N GLY A 245 14.82 6.00 -29.47
CA GLY A 245 13.53 6.43 -30.00
C GLY A 245 12.95 7.65 -29.27
N LEU A 246 13.14 7.74 -27.94
CA LEU A 246 12.75 8.92 -27.17
C LEU A 246 13.58 10.15 -27.57
N ALA A 247 14.88 10.00 -27.79
CA ALA A 247 15.73 11.09 -28.25
C ALA A 247 15.26 11.68 -29.58
N GLY A 248 14.88 10.82 -30.55
CA GLY A 248 14.29 11.24 -31.81
C GLY A 248 13.04 12.11 -31.60
N ALA A 249 12.07 11.62 -30.83
CA ALA A 249 10.84 12.36 -30.54
C ALA A 249 11.09 13.69 -29.81
N LEU A 250 12.05 13.74 -28.87
CA LEU A 250 12.38 14.98 -28.16
C LEU A 250 13.16 15.98 -29.02
N ARG A 251 13.90 15.53 -30.04
CA ARG A 251 14.61 16.42 -30.98
C ARG A 251 13.64 17.20 -31.88
N GLU A 252 12.53 16.60 -32.27
CA GLU A 252 11.48 17.27 -33.06
C GLU A 252 10.93 18.49 -32.31
N ASP A 253 10.72 18.36 -31.00
CA ASP A 253 10.20 19.41 -30.13
C ASP A 253 11.29 20.09 -29.25
N ARG A 254 12.57 20.05 -29.66
CA ARG A 254 13.72 20.43 -28.81
C ARG A 254 13.56 21.77 -28.09
N HIS A 255 13.00 22.77 -28.79
CA HIS A 255 12.83 24.10 -28.24
C HIS A 255 11.75 24.10 -27.15
N ALA A 256 10.63 23.40 -27.37
CA ALA A 256 9.57 23.27 -26.38
C ALA A 256 10.04 22.48 -25.14
N VAL A 257 10.88 21.45 -25.34
CA VAL A 257 11.50 20.67 -24.26
C VAL A 257 12.44 21.56 -23.44
N ALA A 258 13.32 22.33 -24.10
CA ALA A 258 14.23 23.25 -23.43
C ALA A 258 13.47 24.29 -22.59
N GLN A 259 12.39 24.88 -23.14
CA GLN A 259 11.54 25.80 -22.39
C GLN A 259 10.80 25.11 -21.24
N GLY A 260 10.37 23.85 -21.43
CA GLY A 260 9.76 23.03 -20.38
C GLY A 260 10.72 22.73 -19.22
N ILE A 261 12.03 22.68 -19.48
CA ILE A 261 13.06 22.54 -18.44
C ILE A 261 13.31 23.89 -17.75
N ALA A 262 13.62 24.93 -18.52
CA ALA A 262 14.15 26.19 -18.00
C ALA A 262 13.11 27.11 -17.36
N THR A 263 11.87 27.12 -17.85
CA THR A 263 10.86 28.12 -17.43
C THR A 263 10.05 27.67 -16.22
N LEU A 264 9.38 28.60 -15.54
CA LEU A 264 8.43 28.26 -14.47
C LEU A 264 7.11 27.66 -15.00
N TYR A 265 6.84 27.80 -16.29
CA TYR A 265 5.59 27.39 -16.89
C TYR A 265 5.50 25.87 -16.97
N ASN A 266 4.36 25.33 -16.52
CA ASN A 266 4.03 23.93 -16.66
C ASN A 266 2.61 23.83 -17.24
N SER A 267 2.46 23.11 -18.35
CA SER A 267 1.15 22.84 -18.95
C SER A 267 0.30 21.85 -18.13
N GLY A 268 0.86 21.12 -17.16
CA GLY A 268 0.14 20.01 -16.51
C GLY A 268 -1.11 20.43 -15.74
N VAL A 269 -1.07 21.60 -15.08
CA VAL A 269 -2.26 22.19 -14.44
C VAL A 269 -3.31 22.56 -15.48
N ASN A 270 -2.87 23.06 -16.64
CA ASN A 270 -3.75 23.41 -17.73
C ASN A 270 -4.31 22.17 -18.43
N GLU A 271 -3.57 21.08 -18.55
CA GLU A 271 -4.05 19.81 -19.09
C GLU A 271 -5.14 19.16 -18.23
N GLY A 272 -4.97 19.17 -16.90
CA GLY A 272 -6.00 18.71 -15.98
C GLY A 272 -7.29 19.52 -16.13
N ARG A 273 -7.16 20.85 -16.22
CA ARG A 273 -8.29 21.76 -16.48
C ARG A 273 -8.93 21.53 -17.84
N ILE A 274 -8.13 21.32 -18.88
CA ILE A 274 -8.60 21.00 -20.24
C ILE A 274 -9.34 19.65 -20.23
N THR A 275 -8.87 18.67 -19.47
CA THR A 275 -9.51 17.36 -19.34
C THR A 275 -10.85 17.48 -18.63
N ASP A 276 -10.93 18.25 -17.55
CA ASP A 276 -12.19 18.56 -16.88
C ASP A 276 -13.19 19.23 -17.84
N VAL A 277 -12.75 20.22 -18.62
CA VAL A 277 -13.57 20.89 -19.63
C VAL A 277 -14.02 19.92 -20.73
N LYS A 278 -13.11 19.08 -21.24
CA LYS A 278 -13.42 18.04 -22.23
C LYS A 278 -14.43 17.03 -21.69
N LEU A 279 -14.31 16.62 -20.44
CA LEU A 279 -15.26 15.75 -19.76
C LEU A 279 -16.64 16.41 -19.70
N GLN A 280 -16.73 17.68 -19.29
CA GLN A 280 -18.01 18.40 -19.29
C GLN A 280 -18.62 18.48 -20.68
N LYS A 281 -17.82 18.76 -21.71
CA LYS A 281 -18.29 18.78 -23.10
C LYS A 281 -18.79 17.41 -23.56
N ARG A 282 -18.11 16.31 -23.18
CA ARG A 282 -18.51 14.92 -23.49
C ARG A 282 -19.80 14.51 -22.78
N LEU A 283 -19.96 14.86 -21.50
CA LEU A 283 -21.21 14.65 -20.75
C LEU A 283 -22.41 15.35 -21.41
N MET A 284 -22.17 16.41 -22.17
CA MET A 284 -23.19 17.16 -22.90
C MET A 284 -23.26 16.79 -24.38
N ALA A 285 -22.78 15.60 -24.75
CA ALA A 285 -22.78 15.08 -26.12
C ALA A 285 -22.18 16.07 -27.14
N GLY A 286 -21.18 16.85 -26.73
CA GLY A 286 -20.49 17.80 -27.59
C GLY A 286 -21.20 19.14 -27.84
N ARG A 287 -22.47 19.29 -27.42
CA ARG A 287 -23.33 20.43 -27.79
C ARG A 287 -23.09 21.70 -26.97
N ALA A 288 -22.23 21.64 -25.96
CA ALA A 288 -21.93 22.78 -25.11
C ALA A 288 -20.96 23.75 -25.80
N GLY A 289 -21.47 24.94 -26.15
CA GLY A 289 -20.66 26.08 -26.59
C GLY A 289 -19.81 26.67 -25.45
N VAL A 290 -18.84 27.53 -25.81
CA VAL A 290 -17.90 28.15 -24.86
C VAL A 290 -18.60 28.86 -23.68
N PRO A 291 -19.69 29.63 -23.86
CA PRO A 291 -20.38 30.27 -22.74
C PRO A 291 -20.92 29.27 -21.72
N LEU A 292 -21.51 28.16 -22.18
CA LEU A 292 -22.11 27.14 -21.31
C LEU A 292 -21.04 26.33 -20.57
N LEU A 293 -19.93 26.01 -21.25
CA LEU A 293 -18.77 25.38 -20.62
C LEU A 293 -18.17 26.25 -19.52
N ARG A 294 -18.07 27.58 -19.74
CA ARG A 294 -17.58 28.52 -18.73
C ARG A 294 -18.45 28.51 -17.47
N HIS A 295 -19.76 28.57 -17.61
CA HIS A 295 -20.68 28.50 -16.47
C HIS A 295 -20.56 27.19 -15.69
N ARG A 296 -20.48 26.04 -16.39
CA ARG A 296 -20.32 24.73 -15.73
C ARG A 296 -19.00 24.61 -14.98
N VAL A 297 -17.89 25.11 -15.54
CA VAL A 297 -16.58 25.07 -14.86
C VAL A 297 -16.62 25.90 -13.58
N VAL A 298 -17.20 27.10 -13.62
CA VAL A 298 -17.37 27.97 -12.43
C VAL A 298 -18.25 27.28 -11.39
N LEU A 299 -19.38 26.71 -11.81
CA LEU A 299 -20.29 25.98 -10.92
C LEU A 299 -19.59 24.80 -10.24
N ILE A 300 -18.84 23.98 -11.00
CA ILE A 300 -18.11 22.83 -10.44
C ILE A 300 -17.01 23.28 -9.49
N ALA A 301 -16.27 24.35 -9.82
CA ALA A 301 -15.25 24.90 -8.92
C ALA A 301 -15.87 25.48 -7.63
N HIS A 302 -17.07 26.03 -7.70
CA HIS A 302 -17.83 26.50 -6.52
C HIS A 302 -18.32 25.31 -5.68
N LEU A 303 -18.91 24.29 -6.30
CA LEU A 303 -19.35 23.06 -5.62
C LEU A 303 -18.18 22.32 -4.96
N ARG A 304 -17.06 22.13 -5.67
CA ARG A 304 -15.86 21.47 -5.11
C ARG A 304 -15.34 22.17 -3.87
N ARG A 305 -15.37 23.51 -3.82
CA ARG A 305 -14.98 24.29 -2.63
C ARG A 305 -15.98 24.11 -1.48
N HIS A 306 -17.28 24.18 -1.75
CA HIS A 306 -18.31 24.03 -0.71
C HIS A 306 -18.44 22.63 -0.12
N TYR A 307 -18.15 21.59 -0.89
CA TYR A 307 -18.28 20.20 -0.45
C TYR A 307 -16.98 19.55 0.03
N ALA A 308 -15.82 20.19 -0.17
CA ALA A 308 -14.55 19.73 0.40
C ALA A 308 -14.46 19.96 1.92
N ASP A 309 -15.12 21.00 2.45
CA ASP A 309 -15.09 21.37 3.87
C ASP A 309 -16.17 20.69 4.73
N ARG A 310 -17.00 19.81 4.16
CA ARG A 310 -17.99 19.07 4.96
C ARG A 310 -17.35 17.78 5.51
N PRO A 311 -17.21 17.61 6.84
CA PRO A 311 -16.79 16.34 7.40
C PRO A 311 -17.80 15.27 6.99
N THR A 312 -17.30 14.19 6.41
CA THR A 312 -18.09 13.02 6.03
C THR A 312 -18.72 12.43 7.29
N VAL A 313 -19.98 12.79 7.57
CA VAL A 313 -20.77 12.10 8.58
C VAL A 313 -21.17 10.76 7.96
N SER A 314 -20.57 9.67 8.45
CA SER A 314 -21.00 8.33 8.09
C SER A 314 -22.46 8.12 8.51
N PRO A 315 -23.31 7.55 7.64
CA PRO A 315 -24.67 7.20 8.01
C PRO A 315 -24.64 6.09 9.06
N ARG A 316 -25.47 6.26 10.10
CA ARG A 316 -25.65 5.34 11.23
C ARG A 316 -26.29 4.02 10.81
#